data_AF-A0A7K9LRE8-F1
#
_entry.id   AF-A0A7K9LRE8-F1
#
_cell.length_a   1.000
_cell.length_b   1.000
_cell.length_c   1.000
_cell.angle_alpha   90.00
_cell.angle_beta   90.00
_cell.angle_gamma   90.00
#
_symmetry.space_group_name_H-M   'P 1'
#
loop_
_entity.id
_entity.type
_entity.pdbx_description
1 polymer ?
#
loop_
_entity_poly.entity_id
_entity_poly.type
_entity_poly.pdbx_seq_one_letter_code
_entity_poly.pdbx_strand_id
1 'polypeptide(L)'
;MPLNVDIMYPQIYEGFLPVCNLYIHLERLLPMCRISDFQIADVLNPKTKRTVRFLSGILNFVNFMEFQREVYLELQLTYKSAMEKIQHLKTVNREAALKLEKLNTVPVEHEAEIKQLTGDIRELEQLLRQDYRRKQTALQEVTSQKKTDIAEKTQKLNEWKVSMTALKEEQEQLKSKIVESPEESKNCNELMKETIKKLKRSMQEITEKYESYRDAVEVLPSCQ
;
A
#
# COMPACT_ATOMS: atom_id res chain seq x y z
N MET A 1 73.82 -9.57 44.52
CA MET A 1 74.82 -8.56 44.11
C MET A 1 74.13 -7.56 43.20
N PRO A 2 74.39 -6.26 43.32
CA PRO A 2 74.06 -5.32 42.25
C PRO A 2 74.85 -5.76 41.01
N LEU A 3 74.20 -5.86 39.84
CA LEU A 3 74.79 -6.35 38.59
C LEU A 3 75.93 -5.45 38.05
N ASN A 4 76.16 -4.28 38.66
CA ASN A 4 77.05 -3.23 38.18
C ASN A 4 78.36 -3.09 38.96
N VAL A 5 78.77 -4.08 39.77
CA VAL A 5 80.03 -4.01 40.53
C VAL A 5 81.02 -5.00 39.93
N ASP A 6 82.01 -4.49 39.22
CA ASP A 6 83.11 -5.29 38.68
C ASP A 6 84.08 -5.63 39.82
N ILE A 7 83.95 -6.85 40.35
CA ILE A 7 84.68 -7.33 41.53
C ILE A 7 85.66 -8.39 41.07
N MET A 8 86.96 -8.13 41.22
CA MET A 8 88.06 -9.02 40.83
C MET A 8 87.97 -10.42 41.47
N TYR A 9 87.40 -10.54 42.67
CA TYR A 9 87.22 -11.81 43.40
C TYR A 9 85.85 -11.89 44.09
N PRO A 10 84.77 -12.25 43.38
CA PRO A 10 83.40 -12.24 43.91
C PRO A 10 83.19 -13.17 45.12
N GLN A 11 83.93 -14.28 45.18
CA GLN A 11 83.80 -15.30 46.23
C GLN A 11 84.14 -14.77 47.62
N ILE A 12 85.02 -13.76 47.69
CA ILE A 12 85.44 -13.16 48.97
C ILE A 12 84.29 -12.37 49.61
N TYR A 13 83.34 -11.87 48.80
CA TYR A 13 82.23 -11.04 49.26
C TYR A 13 80.95 -11.84 49.54
N GLU A 14 80.93 -13.14 49.23
CA GLU A 14 79.76 -13.99 49.36
C GLU A 14 79.23 -14.03 50.80
N GLY A 15 80.11 -14.07 51.80
CA GLY A 15 79.73 -14.05 53.22
C GLY A 15 79.14 -12.72 53.70
N PHE A 16 79.50 -11.60 53.07
CA PHE A 16 78.99 -10.26 53.45
C PHE A 16 77.72 -9.87 52.69
N LEU A 17 77.44 -10.53 51.57
CA LEU A 17 76.30 -10.23 50.71
C LEU A 17 74.93 -10.36 51.42
N PRO A 18 74.66 -11.39 52.24
CA PRO A 18 73.41 -11.47 53.00
C PRO A 18 73.22 -10.30 53.96
N VAL A 19 74.31 -9.83 54.58
CA VAL A 19 74.30 -8.70 55.52
C VAL A 19 73.94 -7.40 54.79
N CYS A 20 74.55 -7.16 53.63
CA CYS A 20 74.19 -6.02 52.77
C CYS A 20 72.73 -6.06 52.33
N ASN A 21 72.27 -7.22 51.86
CA ASN A 21 70.88 -7.37 51.40
C ASN A 21 69.91 -7.11 52.57
N LEU A 22 70.19 -7.67 53.75
CA LEU A 22 69.38 -7.44 54.94
C LEU A 22 69.31 -5.95 55.29
N TYR A 23 70.45 -5.25 55.29
CA TYR A 23 70.49 -3.80 55.52
C TYR A 23 69.62 -3.05 54.52
N ILE A 24 69.78 -3.30 53.22
CA ILE A 24 69.02 -2.63 52.15
C ILE A 24 67.51 -2.85 52.32
N HIS A 25 67.10 -4.07 52.65
CA HIS A 25 65.69 -4.38 52.86
C HIS A 25 65.13 -3.73 54.12
N LEU A 26 65.87 -3.75 55.23
CA LEU A 26 65.45 -3.12 56.48
C LEU A 26 65.43 -1.59 56.39
N GLU A 27 66.39 -0.98 55.72
CA GLU A 27 66.42 0.47 55.45
C GLU A 27 65.18 0.94 54.69
N ARG A 28 64.63 0.10 53.80
CA ARG A 28 63.37 0.38 53.09
C ARG A 28 62.12 0.06 53.91
N LEU A 29 62.16 -1.00 54.71
CA LEU A 29 61.01 -1.47 55.50
C LEU A 29 60.75 -0.62 56.74
N LEU A 30 61.80 -0.32 57.51
CA LEU A 30 61.68 0.32 58.82
C LEU A 30 61.03 1.71 58.79
N PRO A 31 61.18 2.54 57.75
CA PRO A 31 60.40 3.77 57.62
C PRO A 31 58.89 3.54 57.61
N MET A 32 58.41 2.46 57.00
CA MET A 32 56.99 2.06 57.03
C MET A 32 56.55 1.64 58.44
N CYS A 33 57.48 1.10 59.23
CA CYS A 33 57.31 0.80 60.65
C CYS A 33 57.54 2.00 61.59
N ARG A 34 57.62 3.23 61.05
CA ARG A 34 57.87 4.48 61.80
C ARG A 34 59.26 4.59 62.45
N ILE A 35 60.26 3.94 61.86
CA ILE A 35 61.66 3.99 62.31
C ILE A 35 62.53 4.56 61.18
N SER A 36 63.14 5.71 61.41
CA SER A 36 63.94 6.42 60.40
C SER A 36 65.44 6.48 60.69
N ASP A 37 65.88 6.03 61.87
CA ASP A 37 67.26 6.15 62.34
C ASP A 37 68.03 4.82 62.28
N PHE A 38 67.66 3.93 61.36
CA PHE A 38 68.33 2.65 61.14
C PHE A 38 69.67 2.84 60.42
N GLN A 39 70.70 2.12 60.86
CA GLN A 39 72.05 2.22 60.31
C GLN A 39 72.67 0.82 60.14
N ILE A 40 73.69 0.69 59.29
CA ILE A 40 74.40 -0.59 59.08
C ILE A 40 74.98 -1.17 60.39
N ALA A 41 75.37 -0.29 61.32
CA ALA A 41 75.85 -0.66 62.65
C ALA A 41 74.79 -1.42 63.46
N ASP A 42 73.50 -1.23 63.21
CA ASP A 42 72.43 -1.95 63.89
C ASP A 42 72.35 -3.44 63.46
N VAL A 43 72.91 -3.77 62.29
CA VAL A 43 73.07 -5.15 61.81
C VAL A 43 74.38 -5.74 62.28
N LEU A 44 75.48 -4.97 62.20
CA LEU A 44 76.82 -5.46 62.50
C LEU A 44 77.14 -5.50 64.01
N ASN A 45 76.58 -4.59 64.80
CA ASN A 45 76.83 -4.43 66.23
C ASN A 45 75.54 -4.03 66.97
N PRO A 46 74.56 -4.95 67.07
CA PRO A 46 73.24 -4.65 67.60
C PRO A 46 73.30 -4.18 69.06
N LYS A 47 72.50 -3.16 69.39
CA LYS A 47 72.32 -2.66 70.76
C LYS A 47 70.95 -3.06 71.27
N THR A 48 70.89 -3.75 72.41
CA THR A 48 69.66 -4.34 72.96
C THR A 48 68.45 -3.41 72.91
N LYS A 49 68.58 -2.18 73.44
CA LYS A 49 67.47 -1.20 73.45
C LYS A 49 67.01 -0.79 72.05
N ARG A 50 67.93 -0.61 71.11
CA ARG A 50 67.62 -0.23 69.71
C ARG A 50 66.97 -1.39 68.98
N THR A 51 67.52 -2.59 69.10
CA THR A 51 66.97 -3.80 68.48
C THR A 51 65.56 -4.09 68.97
N VAL A 52 65.30 -3.99 70.29
CA VAL A 52 63.95 -4.15 70.84
C VAL A 52 62.99 -3.12 70.25
N ARG A 53 63.37 -1.83 70.20
CA ARG A 53 62.54 -0.78 69.58
C ARG A 53 62.21 -1.10 68.12
N PHE A 54 63.18 -1.61 67.35
CA PHE A 54 62.96 -1.96 65.95
C PHE A 54 62.00 -3.14 65.78
N LEU A 55 62.20 -4.20 66.56
CA LEU A 55 61.31 -5.36 66.55
C LEU A 55 59.89 -4.99 66.98
N SER A 56 59.73 -4.12 67.98
CA SER A 56 58.41 -3.61 68.38
C SER A 56 57.74 -2.81 67.25
N GLY A 57 58.48 -1.97 66.53
CA GLY A 57 57.95 -1.25 65.38
C GLY A 57 57.51 -2.17 64.25
N ILE A 58 58.31 -3.19 63.94
CA ILE A 58 57.95 -4.22 62.95
C ILE A 58 56.71 -4.99 63.39
N LEU A 59 56.63 -5.42 64.65
CA LEU A 59 55.48 -6.16 65.18
C LEU A 59 54.19 -5.34 65.08
N ASN A 60 54.25 -4.05 65.43
CA ASN A 60 53.10 -3.15 65.31
C ASN A 60 52.65 -3.00 63.85
N PHE A 61 53.60 -2.92 62.91
CA PHE A 61 53.28 -2.87 61.49
C PHE A 61 52.62 -4.17 61.01
N VAL A 62 53.15 -5.34 61.40
CA VAL A 62 52.55 -6.65 61.06
C VAL A 62 51.14 -6.77 61.62
N ASN A 63 50.92 -6.40 62.88
CA ASN A 63 49.59 -6.41 63.50
C ASN A 63 48.60 -5.49 62.76
N PHE A 64 49.06 -4.30 62.33
CA PHE A 64 48.24 -3.41 61.52
C PHE A 64 47.90 -4.02 60.15
N MET A 65 48.86 -4.65 59.48
CA MET A 65 48.64 -5.34 58.22
C MET A 65 47.65 -6.50 58.36
N GLU A 66 47.73 -7.26 59.46
CA GLU A 66 46.77 -8.32 59.77
C GLU A 66 45.37 -7.77 60.04
N PHE A 67 45.26 -6.67 60.79
CA PHE A 67 43.97 -6.01 61.02
C PHE A 67 43.33 -5.50 59.71
N GLN A 68 44.14 -4.95 58.79
CA GLN A 68 43.66 -4.48 57.48
C GLN A 68 43.46 -5.60 56.45
N ARG A 69 43.95 -6.82 56.73
CA ARG A 69 43.94 -7.93 55.78
C ARG A 69 42.54 -8.30 55.34
N GLU A 70 41.58 -8.33 56.25
CA GLU A 70 40.20 -8.74 55.94
C GLU A 70 39.55 -7.81 54.90
N VAL A 71 39.63 -6.50 55.13
CA VAL A 71 39.14 -5.47 54.21
C VAL A 71 39.82 -5.58 52.84
N TYR A 72 41.14 -5.80 52.84
CA TYR A 72 41.89 -5.97 51.59
C TYR A 72 41.45 -7.23 50.83
N LEU A 73 41.24 -8.36 51.51
CA LEU A 73 40.79 -9.59 50.88
C LEU A 73 39.37 -9.46 50.30
N GLU A 74 38.47 -8.76 51.00
CA GLU A 74 37.13 -8.45 50.48
C GLU A 74 37.21 -7.60 49.21
N LEU A 75 38.04 -6.56 49.21
CA LEU A 75 38.27 -5.74 48.02
C LEU A 75 38.88 -6.55 46.86
N GLN A 76 39.81 -7.45 47.16
CA GLN A 76 40.44 -8.31 46.16
C GLN A 76 39.42 -9.28 45.54
N LEU A 77 38.53 -9.86 46.34
CA LEU A 77 37.47 -10.76 45.88
C LEU A 77 36.45 -10.02 44.99
N THR A 78 36.00 -8.84 45.42
CA THR A 78 35.07 -8.02 44.64
C THR A 78 35.67 -7.61 43.29
N TYR A 79 36.94 -7.18 43.27
CA TYR A 79 37.65 -6.87 42.05
C TYR A 79 37.75 -8.07 41.11
N LYS A 80 38.12 -9.25 41.64
CA LYS A 80 38.21 -10.49 40.86
C LYS A 80 36.85 -10.87 40.24
N SER A 81 35.78 -10.83 41.03
CA SER A 81 34.43 -11.11 40.54
C SER A 81 33.99 -10.12 39.46
N ALA A 82 34.32 -8.83 39.61
CA ALA A 82 34.02 -7.82 38.60
C ALA A 82 34.78 -8.08 37.28
N MET A 83 36.06 -8.47 37.36
CA MET A 83 36.84 -8.85 36.17
C MET A 83 36.25 -10.07 35.46
N GLU A 84 35.86 -11.10 36.20
CA GLU A 84 35.19 -12.29 35.64
C GLU A 84 33.87 -11.92 34.94
N LYS A 85 33.05 -11.06 35.56
CA LYS A 85 31.81 -10.55 34.96
C LYS A 85 32.07 -9.77 33.68
N ILE A 86 33.09 -8.90 33.66
CA ILE A 86 33.47 -8.14 32.46
C ILE A 86 33.90 -9.09 31.34
N GLN A 87 34.70 -10.11 31.64
CA GLN A 87 35.15 -11.08 30.65
C GLN A 87 33.96 -11.88 30.10
N HIS A 88 33.07 -12.34 30.97
CA HIS A 88 31.85 -13.05 30.55
C HIS A 88 30.97 -12.19 29.65
N LEU A 89 30.68 -10.95 30.05
CA LEU A 89 29.87 -10.02 29.26
C LEU A 89 30.51 -9.70 27.90
N LYS A 90 31.85 -9.57 27.83
CA LYS A 90 32.57 -9.40 26.56
C LYS A 90 32.36 -10.59 25.63
N THR A 91 32.43 -11.82 26.15
CA THR A 91 32.19 -13.03 25.36
C THR A 91 30.75 -13.09 24.85
N VAL A 92 29.77 -12.88 25.72
CA VAL A 92 28.33 -12.87 25.35
C VAL A 92 28.04 -11.79 24.32
N ASN A 93 28.60 -10.59 24.49
CA ASN A 93 28.40 -9.50 23.53
C ASN A 93 29.01 -9.83 22.16
N ARG A 94 30.20 -10.45 22.13
CA ARG A 94 30.81 -10.92 20.87
C ARG A 94 29.94 -11.96 20.17
N GLU A 95 29.38 -12.92 20.91
CA GLU A 95 28.48 -13.92 20.34
C GLU A 95 27.19 -13.31 19.81
N ALA A 96 26.61 -12.35 20.53
CA ALA A 96 25.41 -11.62 20.09
C ALA A 96 25.69 -10.82 18.81
N ALA A 97 26.84 -10.15 18.72
CA ALA A 97 27.26 -9.43 17.52
C ALA A 97 27.39 -10.37 16.31
N LEU A 98 27.99 -11.55 16.48
CA LEU A 98 28.08 -12.55 15.41
C LEU A 98 26.70 -13.09 14.98
N LYS A 99 25.76 -13.26 15.93
CA LYS A 99 24.38 -13.65 15.59
C LYS A 99 23.65 -12.54 14.83
N LEU A 100 23.83 -11.28 15.22
CA LEU A 100 23.27 -10.14 14.50
C LEU A 100 23.84 -10.02 13.10
N GLU A 101 25.15 -10.20 12.92
CA GLU A 101 25.78 -10.21 11.61
C GLU A 101 25.18 -11.31 10.71
N LYS A 102 25.04 -12.54 11.22
CA LYS A 102 24.40 -13.65 10.50
C LYS A 102 22.94 -13.38 10.13
N LEU A 103 22.18 -12.66 10.96
CA LEU A 103 20.80 -12.30 10.67
C LEU A 103 20.70 -11.14 9.67
N ASN A 104 21.65 -10.19 9.72
CA ASN A 104 21.69 -9.04 8.81
C ASN A 104 22.23 -9.39 7.43
N THR A 105 23.00 -10.47 7.30
CA THR A 105 23.29 -11.05 5.99
C THR A 105 22.03 -11.75 5.48
N VAL A 106 21.22 -11.03 4.72
CA VAL A 106 20.19 -11.66 3.88
C VAL A 106 20.94 -12.57 2.92
N PRO A 107 20.69 -13.90 2.95
CA PRO A 107 21.27 -14.82 1.99
C PRO A 107 21.07 -14.27 0.58
N VAL A 108 22.14 -14.23 -0.22
CA VAL A 108 22.11 -13.69 -1.60
C VAL A 108 21.00 -14.37 -2.42
N GLU A 109 20.69 -15.62 -2.10
CA GLU A 109 19.57 -16.39 -2.65
C GLU A 109 18.22 -15.72 -2.42
N HIS A 110 17.92 -15.28 -1.19
CA HIS A 110 16.67 -14.59 -0.87
C HIS A 110 16.62 -13.20 -1.51
N GLU A 111 17.74 -12.50 -1.65
CA GLU A 111 17.76 -11.21 -2.34
C GLU A 111 17.47 -11.36 -3.85
N ALA A 112 18.01 -12.42 -4.47
CA ALA A 112 17.72 -12.76 -5.87
C ALA A 112 16.25 -13.16 -6.06
N GLU A 113 15.71 -13.99 -5.16
CA GLU A 113 14.30 -14.42 -5.17
C GLU A 113 13.35 -13.24 -4.97
N ILE A 114 13.63 -12.34 -4.01
CA ILE A 114 12.83 -11.11 -3.80
C ILE A 114 12.86 -10.23 -5.05
N LYS A 115 14.03 -10.05 -5.69
CA LYS A 115 14.14 -9.27 -6.93
C LYS A 115 13.36 -9.89 -8.07
N GLN A 116 13.42 -11.21 -8.23
CA GLN A 116 12.67 -11.94 -9.25
C GLN A 116 11.16 -11.80 -9.01
N LEU A 117 10.67 -12.10 -7.80
CA LEU A 117 9.24 -11.97 -7.45
C LEU A 117 8.74 -10.54 -7.63
N THR A 118 9.55 -9.54 -7.28
CA THR A 118 9.20 -8.12 -7.50
C THR A 118 9.10 -7.79 -8.98
N GLY A 119 9.97 -8.37 -9.82
CA GLY A 119 9.90 -8.28 -11.28
C GLY A 119 8.61 -8.89 -11.81
N ASP A 120 8.32 -10.13 -11.43
CA ASP A 120 7.13 -10.87 -11.86
C ASP A 120 5.83 -10.16 -11.47
N ILE A 121 5.75 -9.62 -10.24
CA ILE A 121 4.61 -8.80 -9.79
C ILE A 121 4.44 -7.59 -10.69
N ARG A 122 5.51 -6.88 -11.02
CA ARG A 122 5.46 -5.68 -11.87
C ARG A 122 5.01 -5.99 -13.29
N GLU A 123 5.48 -7.10 -13.86
CA GLU A 123 5.04 -7.58 -15.18
C GLU A 123 3.56 -7.95 -15.18
N LEU A 124 3.10 -8.71 -14.18
CA LEU A 124 1.69 -9.07 -14.02
C LEU A 124 0.80 -7.83 -13.85
N GLU A 125 1.22 -6.86 -13.05
CA GLU A 125 0.51 -5.59 -12.90
C GLU A 125 0.41 -4.83 -14.23
N GLN A 126 1.48 -4.81 -15.03
CA GLN A 126 1.49 -4.14 -16.32
C GLN A 126 0.57 -4.83 -17.33
N LEU A 127 0.60 -6.17 -17.39
CA LEU A 127 -0.30 -6.97 -18.22
C LEU A 127 -1.76 -6.75 -17.82
N LEU A 128 -2.07 -6.82 -16.53
CA LEU A 128 -3.42 -6.58 -16.01
C LEU A 128 -3.93 -5.17 -16.36
N ARG A 129 -3.08 -4.14 -16.22
CA ARG A 129 -3.42 -2.76 -16.58
C ARG A 129 -3.68 -2.62 -18.09
N GLN A 130 -2.87 -3.26 -18.93
CA GLN A 130 -3.08 -3.24 -20.39
C GLN A 130 -4.39 -3.93 -20.78
N ASP A 131 -4.65 -5.11 -20.25
CA ASP A 131 -5.88 -5.87 -20.54
C ASP A 131 -7.13 -5.14 -20.04
N TYR A 132 -7.07 -4.55 -18.84
CA TYR A 132 -8.17 -3.74 -18.32
C TYR A 132 -8.44 -2.53 -19.22
N ARG A 133 -7.38 -1.81 -19.65
CA ARG A 133 -7.53 -0.69 -20.61
C ARG A 133 -8.17 -1.14 -21.92
N ARG A 134 -7.70 -2.25 -22.51
CA ARG A 134 -8.26 -2.79 -23.77
C ARG A 134 -9.74 -3.12 -23.63
N LYS A 135 -10.13 -3.84 -22.56
CA LYS A 135 -11.53 -4.16 -22.28
C LYS A 135 -12.38 -2.91 -22.06
N GLN A 136 -11.85 -1.91 -21.36
CA GLN A 136 -12.55 -0.66 -21.12
C GLN A 136 -12.78 0.14 -22.40
N THR A 137 -11.78 0.24 -23.28
CA THR A 137 -11.91 0.89 -24.59
C THR A 137 -12.95 0.17 -25.47
N ALA A 138 -12.89 -1.15 -25.54
CA ALA A 138 -13.86 -1.94 -26.32
C ALA A 138 -15.30 -1.77 -25.79
N LEU A 139 -15.49 -1.75 -24.47
CA LEU A 139 -16.80 -1.49 -23.86
C LEU A 139 -17.29 -0.07 -24.15
N GLN A 140 -16.41 0.93 -24.11
CA GLN A 140 -16.75 2.31 -24.46
C GLN A 140 -17.19 2.42 -25.92
N GLU A 141 -16.49 1.76 -26.85
CA GLU A 141 -16.81 1.76 -28.27
C GLU A 141 -18.18 1.12 -28.56
N VAL A 142 -18.45 -0.05 -27.97
CA VAL A 142 -19.77 -0.70 -28.05
C VAL A 142 -20.85 0.18 -27.42
N THR A 143 -20.55 0.87 -26.32
CA THR A 143 -21.50 1.77 -25.67
C THR A 143 -21.79 3.00 -26.54
N SER A 144 -20.78 3.59 -27.19
CA SER A 144 -20.98 4.69 -28.13
C SER A 144 -21.80 4.25 -29.32
N GLN A 145 -21.52 3.08 -29.90
CA GLN A 145 -22.28 2.55 -31.03
C GLN A 145 -23.75 2.31 -30.64
N LYS A 146 -24.00 1.73 -29.47
CA LYS A 146 -25.39 1.56 -29.00
C LYS A 146 -26.09 2.90 -28.77
N LYS A 147 -25.39 3.93 -28.29
CA LYS A 147 -25.94 5.28 -28.13
C LYS A 147 -26.32 5.91 -29.48
N THR A 148 -25.46 5.77 -30.50
CA THR A 148 -25.78 6.25 -31.85
C THR A 148 -26.96 5.51 -32.45
N ASP A 149 -27.00 4.17 -32.33
CA ASP A 149 -28.12 3.36 -32.83
C ASP A 149 -29.45 3.71 -32.13
N ILE A 150 -29.42 3.97 -30.82
CA ILE A 150 -30.59 4.44 -30.07
C ILE A 150 -31.02 5.81 -30.60
N ALA A 151 -30.10 6.76 -30.76
CA ALA A 151 -30.42 8.09 -31.28
C ALA A 151 -31.06 8.02 -32.68
N GLU A 152 -30.50 7.21 -33.58
CA GLU A 152 -31.06 6.98 -34.93
C GLU A 152 -32.45 6.35 -34.87
N LYS A 153 -32.66 5.31 -34.05
CA LYS A 153 -33.98 4.69 -33.90
C LYS A 153 -35.00 5.64 -33.28
N THR A 154 -34.59 6.46 -32.32
CA THR A 154 -35.44 7.49 -31.72
C THR A 154 -35.81 8.56 -32.74
N GLN A 155 -34.87 8.99 -33.59
CA GLN A 155 -35.15 9.91 -34.68
C GLN A 155 -36.19 9.33 -35.65
N LYS A 156 -35.97 8.11 -36.15
CA LYS A 156 -36.93 7.43 -37.03
C LYS A 156 -38.30 7.29 -36.37
N LEU A 157 -38.36 6.90 -35.09
CA LEU A 157 -39.62 6.78 -34.36
C LEU A 157 -40.37 8.12 -34.31
N ASN A 158 -39.66 9.23 -34.12
CA ASN A 158 -40.26 10.56 -34.14
C ASN A 158 -40.77 10.94 -35.54
N GLU A 159 -40.02 10.62 -36.60
CA GLU A 159 -40.46 10.79 -37.99
C GLU A 159 -41.76 10.01 -38.26
N TRP A 160 -41.82 8.72 -37.88
CA TRP A 160 -43.03 7.90 -38.01
C TRP A 160 -44.21 8.45 -37.20
N LYS A 161 -43.97 8.99 -36.00
CA LYS A 161 -45.04 9.62 -35.20
C LYS A 161 -45.62 10.84 -35.92
N VAL A 162 -44.78 11.71 -36.48
CA VAL A 162 -45.20 12.88 -37.25
C VAL A 162 -45.99 12.46 -38.50
N SER A 163 -45.51 11.46 -39.24
CA SER A 163 -46.25 10.92 -40.39
C SER A 163 -47.59 10.30 -39.98
N MET A 164 -47.65 9.60 -38.85
CA MET A 164 -48.89 9.01 -38.33
C MET A 164 -49.90 10.08 -37.91
N THR A 165 -49.46 11.19 -37.30
CA THR A 165 -50.35 12.32 -36.99
C THR A 165 -50.87 12.97 -38.28
N ALA A 166 -50.02 13.18 -39.28
CA ALA A 166 -50.43 13.73 -40.57
C ALA A 166 -51.47 12.83 -41.28
N LEU A 167 -51.23 11.52 -41.33
CA LEU A 167 -52.18 10.56 -41.91
C LEU A 167 -53.50 10.48 -41.13
N LYS A 168 -53.48 10.62 -39.79
CA LYS A 168 -54.70 10.72 -38.99
C LYS A 168 -55.48 12.00 -39.28
N GLU A 169 -54.78 13.13 -39.43
CA GLU A 169 -55.41 14.40 -39.83
C GLU A 169 -56.04 14.28 -41.22
N GLU A 170 -55.35 13.68 -42.19
CA GLU A 170 -55.92 13.37 -43.51
C GLU A 170 -57.12 12.42 -43.43
N GLN A 171 -57.05 11.38 -42.58
CA GLN A 171 -58.15 10.45 -42.36
C GLN A 171 -59.39 11.16 -41.80
N GLU A 172 -59.23 12.02 -40.80
CA GLU A 172 -60.33 12.80 -40.23
C GLU A 172 -60.89 13.81 -41.25
N GLN A 173 -60.04 14.45 -42.06
CA GLN A 173 -60.47 15.28 -43.19
C GLN A 173 -61.24 14.50 -44.27
N LEU A 174 -60.89 13.24 -44.51
CA LEU A 174 -61.61 12.38 -45.45
C LEU A 174 -62.93 11.87 -44.84
N LYS A 175 -62.96 11.52 -43.55
CA LYS A 175 -64.20 11.13 -42.86
C LYS A 175 -65.23 12.25 -42.83
N SER A 176 -64.81 13.49 -42.58
CA SER A 176 -65.74 14.63 -42.64
C SER A 176 -66.34 14.79 -44.04
N LYS A 177 -65.54 14.61 -45.10
CA LYS A 177 -66.03 14.59 -46.49
C LYS A 177 -66.97 13.41 -46.83
N ILE A 178 -66.83 12.26 -46.17
CA ILE A 178 -67.69 11.08 -46.40
C ILE A 178 -69.04 11.19 -45.68
N VAL A 179 -69.08 11.84 -44.51
CA VAL A 179 -70.29 11.90 -43.67
C VAL A 179 -71.28 13.00 -44.08
N GLU A 180 -70.86 14.02 -44.84
CA GLU A 180 -71.78 15.08 -45.28
C GLU A 180 -72.70 14.69 -46.47
N SER A 181 -72.35 13.69 -47.30
CA SER A 181 -73.12 13.41 -48.53
C SER A 181 -73.76 11.99 -48.72
N PRO A 182 -74.21 11.25 -47.68
CA PRO A 182 -75.13 10.13 -47.90
C PRO A 182 -76.60 10.58 -47.96
N GLU A 183 -77.01 11.50 -47.08
CA GLU A 183 -78.39 12.00 -47.02
C GLU A 183 -78.69 12.99 -48.15
N GLU A 184 -77.76 13.90 -48.46
CA GLU A 184 -77.90 14.81 -49.60
C GLU A 184 -77.94 14.05 -50.93
N SER A 185 -77.09 13.01 -51.09
CA SER A 185 -77.06 12.17 -52.29
C SER A 185 -78.32 11.31 -52.44
N LYS A 186 -78.90 10.80 -51.33
CA LYS A 186 -80.21 10.13 -51.33
C LYS A 186 -81.34 11.07 -51.70
N ASN A 187 -81.38 12.27 -51.11
CA ASN A 187 -82.44 13.24 -51.37
C ASN A 187 -82.37 13.77 -52.83
N CYS A 188 -81.17 14.01 -53.35
CA CYS A 188 -80.98 14.38 -54.75
C CYS A 188 -81.40 13.25 -55.72
N ASN A 189 -81.10 11.99 -55.39
CA ASN A 189 -81.58 10.83 -56.16
C ASN A 189 -83.11 10.67 -56.12
N GLU A 190 -83.74 10.91 -54.98
CA GLU A 190 -85.21 10.86 -54.86
C GLU A 190 -85.88 11.97 -55.66
N LEU A 191 -85.38 13.21 -55.58
CA LEU A 191 -85.83 14.32 -56.42
C LEU A 191 -85.64 14.01 -57.91
N MET A 192 -84.51 13.41 -58.29
CA MET A 192 -84.26 12.99 -59.67
C MET A 192 -85.26 11.89 -60.12
N LYS A 193 -85.55 10.90 -59.26
CA LYS A 193 -86.57 9.87 -59.53
C LYS A 193 -87.97 10.45 -59.68
N GLU A 194 -88.35 11.43 -58.86
CA GLU A 194 -89.64 12.13 -58.99
C GLU A 194 -89.71 12.94 -60.29
N THR A 195 -88.62 13.61 -60.65
CA THR A 195 -88.53 14.39 -61.90
C THR A 195 -88.66 13.48 -63.12
N ILE A 196 -87.99 12.31 -63.11
CA ILE A 196 -88.12 11.28 -64.15
C ILE A 196 -89.56 10.75 -64.25
N LYS A 197 -90.24 10.52 -63.12
CA LYS A 197 -91.65 10.10 -63.11
C LYS A 197 -92.60 11.17 -63.65
N LYS A 198 -92.35 12.46 -63.38
CA LYS A 198 -93.12 13.57 -63.96
C LYS A 198 -92.90 13.67 -65.47
N LEU A 199 -91.64 13.59 -65.93
CA LEU A 199 -91.30 13.58 -67.35
C LEU A 199 -91.96 12.42 -68.08
N LYS A 200 -91.94 11.20 -67.53
CA LYS A 200 -92.65 10.04 -68.11
C LYS A 200 -94.16 10.27 -68.26
N ARG A 201 -94.82 10.86 -67.25
CA ARG A 201 -96.25 11.19 -67.33
C ARG A 201 -96.54 12.26 -68.38
N SER A 202 -95.73 13.32 -68.45
CA SER A 202 -95.86 14.34 -69.50
C SER A 202 -95.64 13.77 -70.89
N MET A 203 -94.73 12.81 -71.04
CA MET A 203 -94.48 12.14 -72.32
C MET A 203 -95.68 11.28 -72.73
N GLN A 204 -96.34 10.62 -71.77
CA GLN A 204 -97.54 9.82 -72.01
C GLN A 204 -98.75 10.71 -72.38
N GLU A 205 -98.92 11.86 -71.72
CA GLU A 205 -99.94 12.87 -72.08
C GLU A 205 -99.69 13.48 -73.47
N ILE A 206 -98.42 13.71 -73.85
CA ILE A 206 -98.06 14.17 -75.19
C ILE A 206 -98.38 13.08 -76.23
N THR A 207 -98.12 11.81 -75.93
CA THR A 207 -98.48 10.69 -76.82
C THR A 207 -99.99 10.57 -76.98
N GLU A 208 -100.78 10.69 -75.91
CA GLU A 208 -102.25 10.69 -75.98
C GLU A 208 -102.80 11.89 -76.76
N LYS A 209 -102.21 13.08 -76.58
CA LYS A 209 -102.53 14.24 -77.42
C LYS A 209 -102.16 14.01 -78.89
N TYR A 210 -101.03 13.37 -79.17
CA TYR A 210 -100.59 13.06 -80.53
C TYR A 210 -101.51 12.05 -81.22
N GLU A 211 -102.00 11.04 -80.50
CA GLU A 211 -103.03 10.11 -80.97
C GLU A 211 -104.37 10.83 -81.22
N SER A 212 -104.78 11.73 -80.31
CA SER A 212 -105.96 12.60 -80.51
C SER A 212 -105.84 13.53 -81.72
N TYR A 213 -104.65 14.09 -82.01
CA TYR A 213 -104.41 14.90 -83.20
C TYR A 213 -104.36 14.06 -84.48
N ARG A 214 -103.89 12.81 -84.40
CA ARG A 214 -103.94 11.85 -85.52
C ARG A 214 -105.39 11.51 -85.90
N ASP A 215 -106.23 11.22 -84.90
CA ASP A 215 -107.65 10.89 -85.12
C ASP A 215 -108.47 12.10 -85.63
N ALA A 216 -108.05 13.32 -85.31
CA ALA A 216 -108.65 14.55 -85.83
C ALA A 216 -108.23 14.91 -87.28
N VAL A 217 -107.15 14.31 -87.80
CA VAL A 217 -106.64 14.56 -89.16
C VAL A 217 -107.23 13.58 -90.19
N GLU A 218 -107.79 12.44 -89.77
CA GLU A 218 -108.49 11.50 -90.68
C GLU A 218 -109.93 11.91 -91.07
N VAL A 219 -110.49 12.98 -90.47
CA VAL A 219 -111.90 13.40 -90.68
C VAL A 219 -112.05 14.66 -91.55
N LEU A 220 -111.03 15.09 -92.30
CA LEU A 220 -111.18 16.21 -93.26
C LEU A 220 -110.69 15.88 -94.69
N PRO A 221 -111.42 16.35 -95.73
CA PRO A 221 -111.34 15.80 -97.08
C PRO A 221 -110.19 16.39 -97.91
N SER A 222 -109.72 15.58 -98.84
CA SER A 222 -108.68 15.84 -99.84
C SER A 222 -108.92 17.10 -100.67
N CYS A 223 -107.86 17.90 -100.85
CA CYS A 223 -107.78 18.95 -101.87
C CYS A 223 -106.59 18.67 -102.80
N GLN A 224 -106.96 18.47 -104.07
CA GLN A 224 -106.18 18.29 -105.31
C GLN A 224 -105.51 16.93 -105.54
#